data_AF-M1EQR5-F1
#
_entry.id   AF-M1EQR5-F1
#
_cell.length_a   1.000
_cell.length_b   1.000
_cell.length_c   1.000
_cell.angle_alpha   90.00
_cell.angle_beta   90.00
_cell.angle_gamma   90.00
#
_symmetry.space_group_name_H-M   'P 1'
#
loop_
_entity.id
_entity.type
_entity.pdbx_description
1 polymer ?
#
loop_
_entity_poly.entity_id
_entity_poly.type
_entity_poly.pdbx_seq_one_letter_code
_entity_poly.pdbx_strand_id
1 'polypeptide(L)' 'SVPCNSPLCPQPATCHNDGKLLSSDVTHYMIPDWKVVQDYLEILEFPELKGIIFMQTACQTLQHQRGR' A
#
# COMPACT_ATOMS: atom_id res chain seq x y z
N SER A 1 -6.27 -1.06 -16.69
CA SER A 1 -6.80 -0.49 -15.44
C SER A 1 -5.85 -0.86 -14.32
N VAL A 2 -5.76 -0.09 -13.23
CA VAL A 2 -4.99 -0.48 -12.04
C VAL A 2 -5.97 -1.14 -11.05
N PRO A 3 -5.78 -2.43 -10.69
CA PRO A 3 -6.69 -3.11 -9.77
C PRO A 3 -6.57 -2.55 -8.35
N CYS A 4 -7.69 -2.52 -7.63
CA CYS A 4 -7.70 -2.13 -6.22
C CYS A 4 -7.19 -3.25 -5.30
N ASN A 5 -7.17 -4.50 -5.78
CA ASN A 5 -6.78 -5.71 -5.06
C ASN A 5 -7.55 -5.96 -3.75
N SER A 6 -8.66 -5.25 -3.51
CA SER A 6 -9.55 -5.53 -2.38
C SER A 6 -10.37 -6.79 -2.64
N PRO A 7 -10.41 -7.76 -1.72
CA PRO A 7 -11.29 -8.92 -1.82
C PRO A 7 -12.78 -8.55 -1.77
N LEU A 8 -13.10 -7.34 -1.27
CA LEU A 8 -14.45 -6.81 -1.18
C LEU A 8 -14.81 -5.88 -2.35
N CYS A 9 -14.00 -5.87 -3.42
CA CYS A 9 -14.32 -5.09 -4.60
C CYS A 9 -15.69 -5.50 -5.16
N PRO A 10 -16.65 -4.58 -5.35
CA PRO A 10 -17.99 -4.91 -5.83
C PRO A 10 -17.99 -5.38 -7.30
N GLN A 11 -16.92 -5.09 -8.05
CA GLN A 11 -16.80 -5.41 -9.47
C GLN A 11 -15.41 -6.03 -9.76
N PRO A 12 -15.11 -7.22 -9.21
CA PRO A 12 -13.76 -7.78 -9.25
C PRO A 12 -13.30 -8.12 -10.68
N ALA A 13 -14.23 -8.54 -11.56
CA ALA A 13 -13.94 -8.85 -12.95
C ALA A 13 -13.53 -7.62 -13.78
N THR A 14 -14.16 -6.47 -13.54
CA THR A 14 -13.83 -5.19 -14.20
C THR A 14 -12.61 -4.53 -13.56
N CYS A 15 -12.40 -4.75 -12.26
CA CYS A 15 -11.23 -4.26 -11.56
C CYS A 15 -9.96 -5.03 -11.97
N HIS A 16 -10.11 -6.25 -12.50
CA HIS A 16 -9.02 -7.17 -12.83
C HIS A 16 -8.15 -7.48 -11.61
N ASN A 17 -8.80 -7.77 -10.47
CA ASN A 17 -8.11 -8.19 -9.26
C ASN A 17 -7.55 -9.61 -9.46
N ASP A 18 -6.37 -9.70 -10.07
CA ASP A 18 -5.66 -10.95 -10.35
C ASP A 18 -4.42 -11.07 -9.46
N GLY A 19 -4.21 -12.24 -8.84
CA GLY A 19 -3.04 -12.52 -8.01
C GLY A 19 -3.25 -12.26 -6.51
N LYS A 20 -2.27 -11.62 -5.86
CA LYS A 20 -2.26 -11.42 -4.40
C LYS A 20 -3.21 -10.28 -4.01
N LEU A 21 -4.25 -10.62 -3.25
CA LEU A 21 -5.20 -9.65 -2.73
C LEU A 21 -4.68 -8.98 -1.45
N LEU A 22 -5.23 -7.81 -1.16
CA LEU A 22 -5.08 -7.13 0.12
C LEU A 22 -5.71 -7.96 1.24
N SER A 23 -5.24 -7.75 2.47
CA SER A 23 -5.69 -8.53 3.62
C SER A 23 -7.17 -8.28 3.93
N SER A 24 -7.93 -9.35 4.18
CA SER A 24 -9.32 -9.28 4.62
C SER A 24 -9.48 -9.26 6.14
N ASP A 25 -8.39 -9.40 6.90
CA ASP A 25 -8.39 -9.44 8.37
C ASP A 25 -8.27 -8.06 9.04
N VAL A 26 -8.34 -6.99 8.26
CA VAL A 26 -8.28 -5.59 8.74
C VAL A 26 -9.59 -4.86 8.47
N THR A 27 -9.92 -3.89 9.32
CA THR A 27 -11.12 -3.07 9.17
C THR A 27 -10.91 -1.88 8.24
N HIS A 28 -9.66 -1.43 8.08
CA HIS A 28 -9.26 -0.28 7.28
C HIS A 28 -7.85 -0.51 6.71
N TYR A 29 -7.53 0.20 5.63
CA TYR A 29 -6.17 0.26 5.09
C TYR A 29 -5.53 1.60 5.43
N MET A 30 -4.23 1.58 5.71
CA MET A 30 -3.43 2.79 5.91
C MET A 30 -2.64 3.12 4.65
N ILE A 31 -2.75 4.36 4.18
CA ILE A 31 -2.00 4.87 3.02
C ILE A 31 -1.09 5.99 3.51
N PRO A 32 0.19 5.73 3.80
CA PRO A 32 1.10 6.74 4.32
C PRO A 32 1.57 7.72 3.22
N ASP A 33 1.77 8.98 3.61
CA ASP A 33 2.50 9.96 2.79
C ASP A 33 3.99 9.61 2.70
N TRP A 34 4.67 10.07 1.65
CA TRP A 34 6.08 9.76 1.42
C TRP A 34 7.02 10.20 2.55
N LYS A 35 6.73 11.33 3.24
CA LYS A 35 7.53 11.76 4.40
C LYS A 35 7.36 10.80 5.57
N VAL A 36 6.15 10.30 5.80
CA VAL A 36 5.89 9.31 6.85
C VAL A 36 6.63 8.01 6.56
N VAL A 37 6.64 7.57 5.30
CA VAL A 37 7.43 6.40 4.89
C VAL A 37 8.93 6.66 5.05
N GLN A 38 9.41 7.87 4.75
CA GLN A 38 10.83 8.22 4.92
C GLN A 38 11.27 8.15 6.38
N ASP A 39 10.50 8.79 7.26
CA ASP A 39 10.89 9.04 8.65
C ASP A 39 10.61 7.84 9.57
N TYR A 40 9.63 6.99 9.22
CA TYR A 40 9.10 5.96 10.12
C TYR A 40 9.03 4.57 9.49
N LEU A 41 9.82 4.27 8.45
CA LEU A 41 9.81 2.97 7.78
C LEU A 41 9.97 1.80 8.77
N GLU A 42 10.90 1.92 9.72
CA GLU A 42 11.16 0.90 10.75
C GLU A 42 9.92 0.61 11.61
N ILE A 43 9.12 1.63 11.90
CA ILE A 43 7.86 1.46 12.65
C ILE A 43 6.81 0.79 11.75
N LEU A 44 6.72 1.19 10.48
CA LEU A 44 5.78 0.61 9.50
C LEU A 44 6.03 -0.88 9.24
N GLU A 45 7.22 -1.39 9.57
CA GLU A 45 7.59 -2.80 9.46
C GLU A 45 7.15 -3.65 10.66
N PHE A 46 6.65 -3.04 11.74
CA PHE A 46 6.16 -3.77 12.90
C PHE A 46 4.94 -4.65 12.56
N PRO A 47 4.93 -5.93 12.98
CA PRO A 47 3.89 -6.89 12.60
C PRO A 47 2.48 -6.52 13.11
N GLU A 48 2.40 -5.66 14.13
CA GLU A 48 1.16 -5.09 14.66
C GLU A 48 0.49 -4.13 13.66
N LEU A 49 1.27 -3.48 12.79
CA LEU A 49 0.75 -2.59 11.75
C LEU A 49 0.43 -3.40 10.49
N LYS A 50 -0.86 -3.68 10.31
CA LYS A 50 -1.39 -4.40 9.15
C LYS A 50 -2.09 -3.47 8.17
N GLY A 51 -2.30 -3.96 6.95
CA GLY A 51 -3.12 -3.26 5.95
C GLY A 51 -2.49 -1.97 5.41
N ILE A 52 -1.17 -1.89 5.36
CA ILE A 52 -0.45 -0.74 4.81
C ILE A 52 -0.38 -0.86 3.29
N ILE A 53 -0.76 0.20 2.57
CA ILE A 53 -0.67 0.30 1.11
C ILE A 53 0.32 1.39 0.76
N PHE A 54 1.47 1.02 0.19
CA PHE A 54 2.45 1.98 -0.31
C PHE A 54 2.08 2.46 -1.70
N MET A 55 1.89 3.77 -1.84
CA MET A 55 1.61 4.40 -3.13
C MET A 55 2.87 4.44 -4.00
N GLN A 56 2.71 4.20 -5.31
CA GLN A 56 3.82 4.26 -6.26
C GLN A 56 4.54 5.62 -6.22
N THR A 57 3.78 6.71 -6.12
CA THR A 57 4.34 8.07 -6.03
C THR A 57 5.21 8.25 -4.78
N ALA A 58 4.78 7.74 -3.63
CA ALA A 58 5.57 7.80 -2.41
C ALA A 58 6.88 7.01 -2.52
N CYS A 59 6.82 5.78 -3.06
CA CYS A 59 8.01 4.96 -3.32
C CYS A 59 8.98 5.64 -4.30
N GLN A 60 8.46 6.23 -5.38
CA GLN A 60 9.28 6.94 -6.35
C GLN A 60 9.95 8.16 -5.73
N THR A 61 9.25 8.97 -4.93
CA THR A 61 9.84 10.13 -4.26
C THR A 61 11.03 9.71 -3.37
N LEU A 62 10.90 8.62 -2.61
CA LEU A 62 11.99 8.10 -1.78
C LEU A 62 13.21 7.66 -2.60
N GLN A 63 12.98 6.97 -3.72
CA GLN A 63 14.04 6.51 -4.61
C GLN A 63 14.82 7.69 -5.24
N HIS A 64 14.12 8.78 -5.61
CA HIS A 64 14.76 9.95 -6.20
C HIS A 64 15.49 10.81 -5.16
N GLN A 65 15.02 10.87 -3.92
CA GLN A 65 15.68 11.67 -2.87
C GLN A 65 16.93 11.01 -2.29
N ARG A 66 17.01 9.67 -2.28
CA ARG A 66 18.20 8.94 -1.80
C ARG A 66 19.38 8.96 -2.80
N GLY A 67 19.27 9.66 -3.92
CA GLY A 67 20.26 9.73 -5.01
C GLY A 67 21.23 10.92 -4.98
N ARG A 68 21.43 11.60 -3.83
CA ARG A 68 22.44 12.65 -3.67
C ARG A 68 23.17 12.55 -2.34
#